data_AF-E2ZHI1-F1
#
_entry.id   AF-E2ZHI1-F1
#
_cell.length_a   1.000
_cell.length_b   1.000
_cell.length_c   1.000
_cell.angle_alpha   90.00
_cell.angle_beta   90.00
_cell.angle_gamma   90.00
#
_symmetry.space_group_name_H-M   'P 1'
#
loop_
_entity.id
_entity.type
_entity.pdbx_description
1 polymer ?
#
loop_
_entity_poly.entity_id
_entity_poly.type
_entity_poly.pdbx_seq_one_letter_code
_entity_poly.pdbx_strand_id
1 'polypeptide(L)'
;MVHLYSPAVQQRCVKLGLTSPERIRRNSLLFKAVCIPGYVLVCVYGINGAKGFVQGFWQLLVILSVMNLMDRLLVDSYWVGHTNAWTIPGTEDLKPYITAKDKQKKWLFGTVGMAAIAAVLARIMMLLMES
;
A
#
# COMPACT_ATOMS: atom_id res chain seq x y z
N MET A 1 3.49 -5.09 -11.10
CA MET A 1 3.30 -3.64 -10.83
C MET A 1 2.16 -3.01 -11.62
N VAL A 2 1.76 -3.53 -12.80
CA VAL A 2 0.68 -2.94 -13.62
C VAL A 2 -0.65 -2.76 -12.87
N HIS A 3 -0.97 -3.62 -11.89
CA HIS A 3 -2.18 -3.51 -11.06
C HIS A 3 -2.26 -2.25 -10.17
N LEU A 4 -1.16 -1.50 -10.01
CA LEU A 4 -1.10 -0.26 -9.25
C LEU A 4 -1.46 0.98 -10.09
N TYR A 5 -1.55 0.83 -11.41
CA TYR A 5 -1.84 1.92 -12.35
C TYR A 5 -3.33 2.01 -12.70
N SER A 6 -3.75 3.12 -13.29
CA SER A 6 -5.15 3.37 -13.67
C SER A 6 -5.69 2.33 -14.68
N PRO A 7 -7.01 2.11 -14.75
CA PRO A 7 -7.62 1.16 -15.69
C PRO A 7 -7.22 1.40 -17.15
N ALA A 8 -7.01 2.66 -17.55
CA ALA A 8 -6.55 3.02 -18.89
C ALA A 8 -5.14 2.49 -19.19
N VAL A 9 -4.21 2.61 -18.25
CA VAL A 9 -2.85 2.05 -18.38
C VAL A 9 -2.90 0.53 -18.37
N GLN A 10 -3.72 -0.07 -17.50
CA GLN A 10 -3.90 -1.53 -17.45
C GLN A 10 -4.42 -2.08 -18.77
N GLN A 11 -5.45 -1.47 -19.35
CA GLN A 11 -6.00 -1.88 -20.65
C GLN A 11 -5.00 -1.72 -21.79
N ARG A 12 -4.19 -0.66 -21.77
CA ARG A 12 -3.15 -0.45 -22.78
C ARG A 12 -2.02 -1.47 -22.66
N CYS A 13 -1.59 -1.82 -21.44
CA CYS A 13 -0.63 -2.91 -21.22
C CYS A 13 -1.18 -4.28 -21.65
N VAL A 14 -2.48 -4.54 -21.49
CA VAL A 14 -3.12 -5.76 -21.99
C VAL A 14 -3.18 -5.76 -23.51
N LYS A 15 -3.55 -4.64 -24.14
CA LYS A 15 -3.55 -4.50 -25.62
C LYS A 15 -2.17 -4.63 -26.24
N LEU A 16 -1.12 -4.19 -25.54
CA LEU A 16 0.28 -4.33 -25.96
C LEU A 16 0.86 -5.73 -25.69
N GLY A 17 0.06 -6.68 -25.17
CA GLY A 17 0.52 -8.04 -24.87
C GLY A 17 1.50 -8.14 -23.70
N LEU A 18 1.74 -7.05 -22.96
CA LEU A 18 2.71 -6.99 -21.86
C LEU A 18 2.22 -7.72 -20.60
N THR A 19 0.90 -7.89 -20.44
CA THR A 19 0.31 -8.60 -19.29
C THR A 19 -1.12 -9.07 -19.58
N SER A 20 -1.66 -10.00 -18.77
CA SER A 20 -3.04 -10.47 -18.87
C SER A 20 -3.92 -9.95 -17.72
N PRO A 21 -5.25 -9.79 -17.91
CA PRO A 21 -6.17 -9.33 -16.86
C PRO A 21 -6.15 -10.21 -15.61
N GLU A 22 -6.06 -11.53 -15.81
CA GLU A 22 -6.00 -12.53 -14.74
C GLU A 22 -4.73 -12.38 -13.89
N ARG A 23 -3.58 -12.12 -14.54
CA ARG A 23 -2.31 -11.93 -13.86
C ARG A 23 -2.28 -10.62 -13.07
N ILE A 24 -2.93 -9.57 -13.57
CA ILE A 24 -3.14 -8.32 -12.83
C ILE A 24 -3.98 -8.59 -11.57
N ARG A 25 -5.11 -9.31 -11.70
CA ARG A 25 -6.00 -9.63 -10.58
C ARG A 25 -5.30 -10.48 -9.51
N ARG A 26 -4.60 -11.54 -9.92
CA ARG A 26 -3.87 -12.43 -8.99
C ARG A 26 -2.78 -11.69 -8.23
N ASN A 27 -1.99 -10.86 -8.91
CA ASN A 27 -0.94 -10.08 -8.25
C ASN A 27 -1.50 -9.02 -7.30
N SER A 28 -2.64 -8.41 -7.62
CA SER A 28 -3.31 -7.46 -6.73
C SER A 28 -3.77 -8.13 -5.42
N LEU A 29 -4.36 -9.33 -5.52
CA LEU A 29 -4.81 -10.08 -4.35
C LEU A 29 -3.64 -10.52 -3.47
N LEU A 30 -2.59 -11.08 -4.06
CA LEU A 30 -1.39 -11.50 -3.32
C LEU A 30 -0.71 -10.31 -2.63
N PHE A 31 -0.58 -9.18 -3.33
CA PHE A 31 0.02 -7.98 -2.75
C PHE A 31 -0.76 -7.47 -1.53
N LYS A 32 -2.10 -7.43 -1.62
CA LYS A 32 -2.96 -7.01 -0.51
C LYS A 32 -2.90 -7.95 0.69
N ALA A 33 -2.78 -9.27 0.46
CA ALA A 33 -2.75 -10.26 1.53
C ALA A 33 -1.40 -10.32 2.27
N VAL A 34 -0.29 -10.18 1.55
CA VAL A 34 1.06 -10.44 2.10
C VAL A 34 1.77 -9.16 2.56
N CYS A 35 1.66 -8.07 1.80
CA CYS A 35 2.56 -6.93 1.96
C CYS A 35 2.22 -6.03 3.16
N ILE A 36 0.95 -5.97 3.58
CA ILE A 36 0.46 -5.00 4.57
C ILE A 36 0.38 -5.57 6.00
N PRO A 37 -0.04 -6.82 6.26
CA PRO A 37 -0.23 -7.29 7.64
C PRO A 37 0.99 -7.99 8.25
N GLY A 38 1.71 -8.81 7.49
CA GLY A 38 2.57 -9.85 8.07
C GLY A 38 3.76 -9.32 8.88
N TYR A 39 4.62 -8.50 8.28
CA TYR A 39 5.85 -8.07 8.94
C TYR A 39 5.59 -7.09 10.10
N VAL A 40 4.60 -6.20 9.98
CA VAL A 40 4.26 -5.24 11.05
C VAL A 40 3.77 -5.99 12.28
N LEU A 41 2.92 -7.01 12.10
CA LEU A 41 2.43 -7.83 13.20
C LEU A 41 3.57 -8.57 13.91
N VAL A 42 4.54 -9.11 13.16
CA VAL A 42 5.74 -9.74 13.76
C VAL A 42 6.55 -8.74 14.57
N CYS A 43 6.76 -7.52 14.06
CA CYS A 43 7.46 -6.47 14.79
C CYS A 43 6.73 -6.07 16.09
N VAL A 44 5.41 -5.87 16.04
CA VAL A 44 4.62 -5.38 17.17
C VAL A 44 4.42 -6.46 18.24
N TYR A 45 4.05 -7.68 17.84
CA TYR A 45 3.67 -8.73 18.78
C TYR A 45 4.76 -9.77 19.02
N GLY A 46 5.58 -10.07 18.01
CA GLY A 46 6.68 -11.02 18.14
C GLY A 46 7.94 -10.41 18.76
N ILE A 47 8.37 -9.25 18.24
CA ILE A 47 9.62 -8.60 18.68
C ILE A 47 9.36 -7.68 19.89
N ASN A 48 8.40 -6.75 19.78
CA ASN A 48 8.11 -5.79 20.86
C ASN A 48 7.24 -6.39 21.98
N GLY A 49 6.61 -7.54 21.76
CA GLY A 49 5.78 -8.22 22.75
C GLY A 49 4.58 -7.39 23.23
N ALA A 50 3.96 -6.59 22.36
CA ALA A 50 2.83 -5.75 22.73
C ALA A 50 1.68 -6.59 23.32
N LYS A 51 1.12 -6.16 24.45
CA LYS A 51 0.01 -6.84 25.14
C LYS A 51 -1.22 -5.94 25.18
N GLY A 52 -2.36 -6.54 24.85
CA GLY A 52 -3.64 -5.85 24.83
C GLY A 52 -3.81 -4.88 23.66
N PHE A 53 -5.03 -4.35 23.54
CA PHE A 53 -5.44 -3.54 22.40
C PHE A 53 -4.67 -2.21 22.28
N VAL A 54 -4.55 -1.45 23.37
CA VAL A 54 -4.03 -0.08 23.33
C VAL A 54 -2.57 -0.05 22.90
N GLN A 55 -1.75 -0.96 23.45
CA GLN A 55 -0.33 -1.04 23.11
C GLN A 55 -0.14 -1.49 21.65
N GLY A 56 -0.87 -2.53 21.23
CA GLY A 56 -0.82 -3.02 19.85
C GLY A 56 -1.28 -1.97 18.84
N PHE A 57 -2.40 -1.29 19.13
CA PHE A 57 -2.96 -0.23 18.29
C PHE A 57 -1.98 0.91 18.08
N TRP A 58 -1.38 1.45 19.14
CA TRP A 58 -0.44 2.57 19.02
C TRP A 58 0.82 2.20 18.25
N GLN A 59 1.39 1.02 18.51
CA GLN A 59 2.58 0.58 17.76
C GLN A 59 2.25 0.33 16.29
N LEU A 60 1.12 -0.31 15.98
CA LEU A 60 0.65 -0.50 14.61
C LEU A 60 0.40 0.84 13.92
N LEU A 61 -0.28 1.77 14.58
CA LEU A 61 -0.60 3.09 14.04
C LEU A 61 0.67 3.86 13.70
N VAL A 62 1.65 3.90 14.61
CA VAL A 62 2.91 4.63 14.40
C VAL A 62 3.69 4.03 13.23
N ILE A 63 3.90 2.70 13.21
CA ILE A 63 4.68 2.05 12.16
C ILE A 63 4.01 2.25 10.80
N LEU A 64 2.70 1.98 10.70
CA LEU A 64 1.95 2.15 9.45
C LEU A 64 1.95 3.61 8.98
N SER A 65 1.83 4.57 9.90
CA SER A 65 1.85 6.00 9.56
C SER A 65 3.22 6.46 9.08
N VAL A 66 4.30 6.06 9.75
CA VAL A 66 5.67 6.38 9.35
C VAL A 66 5.97 5.79 7.98
N MET A 67 5.62 4.53 7.74
CA MET A 67 5.86 3.89 6.46
C MET A 67 5.06 4.53 5.33
N ASN A 68 3.80 4.85 5.58
CA ASN A 68 2.96 5.57 4.64
C ASN A 68 3.50 6.98 4.34
N LEU A 69 4.07 7.68 5.34
CA LEU A 69 4.69 8.99 5.14
C LEU A 69 5.98 8.86 4.30
N MET A 70 6.82 7.89 4.62
CA MET A 70 8.08 7.63 3.91
C MET A 70 7.83 7.23 2.45
N ASP A 71 6.87 6.35 2.18
CA ASP A 71 6.46 5.98 0.82
C ASP A 71 6.03 7.23 0.02
N ARG A 72 5.22 8.10 0.62
CA ARG A 72 4.70 9.30 -0.07
C ARG A 72 5.75 10.37 -0.33
N LEU A 73 6.67 10.59 0.60
CA LEU A 73 7.69 11.64 0.48
C LEU A 73 8.88 11.15 -0.37
N LEU A 74 9.39 9.95 -0.09
CA LEU A 74 10.60 9.44 -0.73
C LEU A 74 10.28 8.68 -2.01
N VAL A 75 9.32 7.76 -1.99
CA VAL A 75 9.02 6.93 -3.17
C VAL A 75 8.17 7.74 -4.15
N ASP A 76 6.99 8.22 -3.76
CA ASP A 76 6.06 8.89 -4.68
C ASP A 76 6.55 10.27 -5.14
N SER A 77 7.15 11.08 -4.26
CA SER A 77 7.49 12.48 -4.57
C SER A 77 8.91 12.64 -5.09
N TYR A 78 9.90 12.01 -4.43
CA TYR A 78 11.29 12.10 -4.85
C TYR A 78 11.61 11.10 -5.96
N TRP A 79 11.48 9.80 -5.71
CA TRP A 79 11.91 8.75 -6.63
C TRP A 79 11.07 8.67 -7.90
N VAL A 80 9.76 8.49 -7.79
CA VAL A 80 8.84 8.38 -8.95
C VAL A 80 8.76 9.70 -9.73
N GLY A 81 8.85 10.83 -9.03
CA GLY A 81 8.83 12.16 -9.65
C GLY A 81 10.09 12.52 -10.42
N HIS A 82 11.27 12.06 -9.98
CA HIS A 82 12.56 12.43 -10.58
C HIS A 82 13.19 11.32 -11.44
N THR A 83 12.69 10.09 -11.39
CA THR A 83 13.28 8.97 -12.15
C THR A 83 12.37 8.48 -13.27
N ASN A 84 12.96 8.20 -14.43
CA ASN A 84 12.25 7.60 -15.56
C ASN A 84 12.02 6.10 -15.41
N ALA A 85 12.45 5.48 -14.30
CA ALA A 85 12.33 4.05 -14.01
C ALA A 85 10.89 3.54 -14.00
N TRP A 86 9.92 4.44 -13.82
CA TRP A 86 8.48 4.14 -13.79
C TRP A 86 7.76 4.46 -15.11
N THR A 87 8.51 4.78 -16.15
CA THR A 87 7.96 5.03 -17.49
C THR A 87 7.66 3.69 -18.16
N ILE A 88 6.40 3.42 -18.41
CA ILE A 88 5.99 2.28 -19.24
C ILE A 88 6.06 2.71 -20.71
N PRO A 89 6.88 2.05 -21.55
CA PRO A 89 7.01 2.38 -22.97
C PRO A 89 5.64 2.35 -23.66
N GLY A 90 5.32 3.39 -24.43
CA GLY A 90 4.07 3.49 -25.20
C GLY A 90 2.85 4.00 -24.42
N THR A 91 3.03 4.48 -23.18
CA THR A 91 1.98 5.16 -22.38
C THR A 91 2.41 6.55 -21.88
N GLU A 92 3.51 7.08 -22.43
CA GLU A 92 4.14 8.34 -22.02
C GLU A 92 3.21 9.55 -22.14
N ASP A 93 2.25 9.50 -23.06
CA ASP A 93 1.19 10.47 -23.29
C ASP A 93 0.20 10.60 -22.12
N LEU A 94 0.14 9.59 -21.25
CA LEU A 94 -0.75 9.57 -20.09
C LEU A 94 -0.08 10.11 -18.81
N LYS A 95 1.12 10.71 -18.93
CA LYS A 95 1.78 11.37 -17.81
C LYS A 95 1.16 12.75 -17.55
N PRO A 96 0.97 13.15 -16.27
CA PRO A 96 1.27 12.38 -15.07
C PRO A 96 0.22 11.29 -14.81
N TYR A 97 0.66 10.04 -14.62
CA TYR A 97 -0.22 8.88 -14.40
C TYR A 97 -1.07 8.98 -13.12
N ILE A 98 -0.65 9.84 -12.17
CA ILE A 98 -1.35 10.14 -10.92
C ILE A 98 -1.55 11.65 -10.87
N THR A 99 -2.80 12.10 -10.85
CA THR A 99 -3.14 13.52 -10.77
C THR A 99 -2.96 14.07 -9.36
N ALA A 100 -2.86 15.39 -9.20
CA ALA A 100 -2.80 16.03 -7.88
C ALA A 100 -4.05 15.71 -7.01
N LYS A 101 -5.23 15.55 -7.64
CA LYS A 101 -6.46 15.13 -6.96
C LYS A 101 -6.38 13.69 -6.45
N ASP A 102 -5.79 12.79 -7.24
CA ASP A 102 -5.54 11.41 -6.81
C ASP A 102 -4.55 11.36 -5.64
N LYS A 103 -3.53 12.23 -5.64
CA LYS A 103 -2.61 12.39 -4.50
C LYS A 103 -3.33 12.86 -3.24
N GLN A 104 -4.23 13.85 -3.33
CA GLN A 104 -5.02 14.33 -2.19
C GLN A 104 -5.97 13.26 -1.65
N LYS A 105 -6.66 12.52 -2.52
CA LYS A 105 -7.49 11.38 -2.10
C LYS A 105 -6.62 10.30 -1.44
N LYS A 106 -5.49 9.92 -2.04
CA LYS A 106 -4.52 8.99 -1.44
C LYS A 106 -4.08 9.49 -0.06
N TRP A 107 -3.92 10.80 0.10
CA TRP A 107 -3.58 11.43 1.37
C TRP A 107 -4.62 11.15 2.46
N LEU A 108 -5.88 11.54 2.21
CA LEU A 108 -6.98 11.36 3.15
C LEU A 108 -7.23 9.88 3.45
N PHE A 109 -7.33 9.05 2.41
CA PHE A 109 -7.62 7.62 2.55
C PHE A 109 -6.51 6.87 3.25
N GLY A 110 -5.24 7.19 3.03
CA GLY A 110 -4.17 6.49 3.73
C GLY A 110 -3.79 7.08 5.08
N THR A 111 -4.34 8.21 5.53
CA THR A 111 -4.22 8.60 6.94
C THR A 111 -5.35 7.96 7.75
N VAL A 112 -6.60 8.14 7.31
CA VAL A 112 -7.78 7.55 7.99
C VAL A 112 -7.78 6.03 7.86
N GLY A 113 -7.43 5.51 6.68
CA GLY A 113 -7.38 4.07 6.42
C GLY A 113 -6.30 3.36 7.23
N MET A 114 -5.14 3.99 7.48
CA MET A 114 -4.11 3.38 8.33
C MET A 114 -4.56 3.28 9.78
N ALA A 115 -5.28 4.29 10.29
CA ALA A 115 -5.88 4.21 11.62
C ALA A 115 -6.94 3.10 11.72
N ALA A 116 -7.81 2.98 10.71
CA ALA A 116 -8.80 1.92 10.64
C ALA A 116 -8.15 0.52 10.57
N ILE A 117 -7.13 0.34 9.73
CA ILE A 117 -6.38 -0.91 9.59
C ILE A 117 -5.68 -1.26 10.91
N ALA A 118 -5.02 -0.28 11.55
CA ALA A 118 -4.37 -0.48 12.85
C ALA A 118 -5.37 -0.93 13.91
N ALA A 119 -6.56 -0.34 13.96
CA ALA A 119 -7.63 -0.72 14.89
C ALA A 119 -8.12 -2.15 14.65
N VAL A 120 -8.40 -2.52 13.40
CA VAL A 120 -8.86 -3.87 13.03
C VAL A 120 -7.79 -4.91 13.36
N LEU A 121 -6.53 -4.67 12.99
CA LEU A 121 -5.43 -5.58 13.27
C LEU A 121 -5.18 -5.73 14.77
N ALA A 122 -5.17 -4.63 15.51
CA ALA A 122 -5.02 -4.67 16.96
C ALA A 122 -6.14 -5.47 17.65
N ARG A 123 -7.37 -5.33 17.15
CA ARG A 123 -8.52 -6.08 17.68
C ARG A 123 -8.42 -7.57 17.37
N ILE A 124 -8.04 -7.96 16.15
CA ILE A 124 -7.83 -9.36 15.78
C ILE A 124 -6.75 -9.99 16.65
N MET A 125 -5.61 -9.33 16.81
CA MET A 125 -4.50 -9.85 17.61
C MET A 125 -4.84 -9.96 19.09
N MET A 126 -5.58 -9.00 19.65
CA MET A 126 -6.09 -9.10 21.02
C MET A 126 -6.93 -10.37 21.20
N LEU A 127 -7.87 -10.66 20.29
CA LEU A 127 -8.71 -11.86 20.36
C LEU A 127 -7.90 -13.15 20.21
N LEU A 128 -6.86 -13.16 19.37
CA LEU A 128 -5.99 -14.32 19.18
C LEU A 128 -5.03 -14.57 20.34
N MET A 129 -4.70 -13.54 21.13
CA MET A 129 -3.80 -13.65 22.29
C MET A 129 -4.54 -13.89 23.60
N GLU A 130 -5.84 -13.60 23.66
CA GLU A 130 -6.72 -13.91 24.80
C GLU A 130 -7.33 -15.33 24.73
N SER A 131 -7.15 -16.05 23.60
CA SER A 131 -7.52 -17.47 23.43
C SER A 131 -6.37 -18.41 23.77
#